data_AF-A0A3B8MCQ4-F1
#
_entry.id   AF-A0A3B8MCQ4-F1
#
_cell.length_a   1.000
_cell.length_b   1.000
_cell.length_c   1.000
_cell.angle_alpha   90.00
_cell.angle_beta   90.00
_cell.angle_gamma   90.00
#
_symmetry.space_group_name_H-M   'P 1'
#
loop_
_entity.id
_entity.type
_entity.pdbx_description
1 polymer ?
#
loop_
_entity_poly.entity_id
_entity_poly.type
_entity_poly.pdbx_seq_one_letter_code
_entity_poly.pdbx_strand_id
1 'polypeptide(L)'
;SGDPFEPGPSPVGYYNGEREAFTTNDSFSKYAAYDMTGNVWEWTDRTRESFGLVETAIMGGSYDDDPFGSALFSQGFTWEDVTAKKATLGFRCARDQ
;
A
#
# COMPACT_ATOMS: atom_id res chain seq x y z
N SER A 1 5.99 -14.61 8.63
CA SER A 1 7.04 -14.93 7.63
C SER A 1 8.44 -15.03 8.25
N GLY A 2 8.61 -14.66 9.53
CA GLY A 2 9.94 -14.58 10.14
C GLY A 2 10.64 -13.26 9.83
N ASP A 3 9.92 -12.32 9.22
CA ASP A 3 10.35 -10.95 8.98
C ASP A 3 10.44 -10.18 10.32
N PRO A 4 11.60 -9.57 10.64
CA PRO A 4 11.81 -8.78 11.86
C PRO A 4 10.95 -7.52 11.94
N PHE A 5 10.33 -7.10 10.84
CA PHE A 5 9.43 -5.95 10.81
C PHE A 5 7.98 -6.34 11.09
N GLU A 6 7.65 -7.63 11.18
CA GLU A 6 6.28 -8.08 11.51
C GLU A 6 5.81 -7.54 12.88
N PRO A 7 4.55 -7.07 12.98
CA PRO A 7 3.54 -7.06 11.92
C PRO A 7 3.64 -5.85 10.99
N GLY A 8 4.54 -4.89 11.21
CA GLY A 8 4.60 -3.63 10.48
C GLY A 8 5.22 -3.69 9.08
N PRO A 9 5.28 -2.54 8.39
CA PRO A 9 5.84 -2.44 7.05
C PRO A 9 7.36 -2.59 7.09
N SER A 10 7.91 -3.25 6.08
CA SER A 10 9.37 -3.26 5.88
C SER A 10 9.85 -1.85 5.48
N PRO A 11 11.08 -1.45 5.87
CA PRO A 11 11.62 -0.15 5.50
C PRO A 11 11.69 0.04 3.98
N VAL A 12 11.52 1.27 3.53
CA VAL A 12 11.67 1.62 2.10
C VAL A 12 13.07 1.25 1.62
N GLY A 13 13.15 0.47 0.54
CA GLY A 13 14.42 0.03 -0.05
C GLY A 13 15.09 -1.14 0.69
N TYR A 14 14.37 -1.83 1.59
CA TYR A 14 14.89 -3.01 2.27
C TYR A 14 15.21 -4.17 1.31
N TYR A 15 14.52 -4.27 0.17
CA TYR A 15 14.92 -5.21 -0.88
C TYR A 15 16.24 -4.78 -1.52
N ASN A 16 17.36 -5.32 -1.03
CA ASN A 16 18.71 -5.08 -1.55
C ASN A 16 19.22 -6.23 -2.45
N GLY A 17 18.37 -7.24 -2.74
CA GLY A 17 18.74 -8.42 -3.54
C GLY A 17 19.48 -9.52 -2.78
N GLU A 18 19.74 -9.35 -1.48
CA GLU A 18 20.37 -10.38 -0.64
C GLU A 18 19.29 -11.23 0.08
N ARG A 19 19.51 -12.55 0.17
CA ARG A 19 18.66 -13.44 0.95
C ARG A 19 19.14 -13.44 2.40
N GLU A 20 18.40 -12.78 3.28
CA GLU A 20 18.57 -12.95 4.73
C GLU A 20 17.73 -14.13 5.26
N ALA A 21 17.46 -14.17 6.57
CA ALA A 21 16.68 -15.22 7.24
C ALA A 21 15.21 -15.33 6.73
N PHE A 22 14.75 -14.33 5.97
CA PHE A 22 13.48 -14.31 5.25
C PHE A 22 13.72 -13.81 3.83
N THR A 23 12.93 -14.30 2.87
CA THR A 23 13.06 -13.91 1.46
C THR A 23 11.98 -12.90 1.12
N THR A 24 12.35 -11.64 0.98
CA THR A 24 11.52 -10.63 0.31
C THR A 24 11.50 -10.90 -1.19
N ASN A 25 10.33 -10.78 -1.83
CA ASN A 25 10.21 -10.93 -3.28
C ASN A 25 10.58 -9.62 -3.99
N ASP A 26 11.31 -9.70 -5.10
CA ASP A 26 11.56 -8.55 -5.98
C ASP A 26 10.26 -8.21 -6.74
N SER A 27 9.37 -7.48 -6.08
CA SER A 27 8.01 -7.23 -6.57
C SER A 27 7.90 -5.92 -7.36
N PHE A 28 8.79 -5.73 -8.35
CA PHE A 28 8.72 -4.57 -9.23
C PHE A 28 7.61 -4.75 -10.28
N SER A 29 6.82 -3.70 -10.50
CA SER A 29 5.91 -3.64 -11.64
C SER A 29 6.68 -3.53 -12.96
N LYS A 30 6.03 -3.77 -14.11
CA LYS A 30 6.64 -3.55 -15.44
C LYS A 30 7.22 -2.14 -15.65
N TYR A 31 6.88 -1.19 -14.79
CA TYR A 31 7.33 0.19 -14.81
C TYR A 31 8.36 0.51 -13.71
N ALA A 32 8.97 -0.51 -13.11
CA ALA A 32 9.93 -0.41 -12.00
C ALA A 32 9.37 0.30 -10.74
N ALA A 33 8.04 0.35 -10.60
CA ALA A 33 7.40 0.78 -9.35
C ALA A 33 7.29 -0.40 -8.38
N TYR A 34 7.81 -0.23 -7.17
CA TYR A 34 7.82 -1.20 -6.08
C TYR A 34 6.66 -0.99 -5.12
N ASP A 35 6.27 -2.05 -4.42
CA ASP A 35 5.23 -2.05 -3.37
C ASP A 35 3.89 -1.51 -3.87
N MET A 36 3.51 -1.86 -5.10
CA MET A 36 2.18 -1.52 -5.64
C MET A 36 1.06 -2.42 -5.08
N THR A 37 1.43 -3.45 -4.33
CA THR A 37 0.53 -4.41 -3.66
C THR A 37 1.10 -4.78 -2.29
N GLY A 38 0.33 -4.57 -1.23
CA GLY A 38 0.76 -4.76 0.16
C GLY A 38 1.57 -3.56 0.67
N ASN A 39 2.37 -3.79 1.72
CA ASN A 39 3.06 -2.74 2.49
C ASN A 39 2.06 -1.79 3.17
N VAL A 40 1.60 -0.74 2.49
CA VAL A 40 0.59 0.18 3.01
C VAL A 40 -0.41 0.57 1.93
N TRP A 41 -1.65 0.81 2.32
CA TRP A 41 -2.64 1.44 1.45
C TRP A 41 -2.13 2.81 1.03
N GLU A 42 -2.36 3.17 -0.23
CA GLU A 42 -1.95 4.47 -0.76
C GLU A 42 -3.15 5.37 -1.03
N TRP A 43 -3.10 6.58 -0.47
CA TRP A 43 -4.02 7.66 -0.83
C TRP A 43 -3.96 7.99 -2.32
N THR A 44 -5.13 8.26 -2.91
CA THR A 44 -5.27 8.77 -4.27
C THR A 44 -6.08 10.07 -4.26
N ASP A 45 -6.05 10.81 -5.37
CA ASP A 45 -6.87 12.00 -5.59
C ASP A 45 -8.32 11.68 -6.01
N ARG A 46 -8.64 10.39 -6.19
CA ARG A 46 -9.95 9.94 -6.62
C ARG A 46 -10.92 9.91 -5.45
N THR A 47 -12.02 10.64 -5.57
CA THR A 47 -13.11 10.65 -4.60
C THR A 47 -14.42 10.14 -5.22
N ARG A 48 -15.37 9.75 -4.36
CA ARG A 48 -16.75 9.50 -4.76
C ARG A 48 -17.72 9.98 -3.69
N GLU A 49 -18.94 10.29 -4.09
CA GLU A 49 -20.02 10.54 -3.15
C GLU A 49 -20.79 9.24 -2.86
N SER A 50 -21.02 8.97 -1.59
CA SER A 50 -21.74 7.79 -1.10
C SER A 50 -22.48 8.15 0.19
N PHE A 51 -23.78 7.87 0.26
CA PHE A 51 -24.63 8.20 1.43
C PHE A 51 -24.54 9.66 1.94
N GLY A 52 -24.31 10.62 1.04
CA GLY A 52 -24.16 12.05 1.40
C GLY A 52 -22.81 12.42 2.01
N LEU A 53 -21.83 11.50 1.95
CA LEU A 53 -20.45 11.71 2.37
C LEU A 53 -19.52 11.61 1.15
N VAL A 54 -18.37 12.29 1.22
CA VAL A 54 -17.29 12.16 0.23
C VAL A 54 -16.29 11.13 0.76
N GLU A 55 -16.16 10.03 0.04
CA GLU A 55 -15.18 8.97 0.31
C GLU A 55 -13.97 9.15 -0.62
N THR A 56 -12.78 8.91 -0.10
CA THR A 56 -11.54 8.95 -0.89
C THR A 56 -11.05 7.53 -1.14
N ALA A 57 -10.61 7.27 -2.37
CA ALA A 57 -10.11 5.97 -2.76
C ALA A 57 -8.68 5.75 -2.25
N ILE A 58 -8.45 4.54 -1.73
CA ILE A 58 -7.15 4.01 -1.37
C ILE A 58 -6.89 2.74 -2.19
N MET A 59 -5.63 2.53 -2.59
CA MET A 59 -5.24 1.44 -3.48
C MET A 59 -4.08 0.62 -2.90
N GLY A 60 -3.93 -0.62 -3.36
CA GLY A 60 -2.73 -1.43 -3.15
C GLY A 60 -2.77 -2.39 -1.96
N GLY A 61 -3.61 -2.17 -0.94
CA GLY A 61 -3.60 -3.00 0.26
C GLY A 61 -2.44 -2.69 1.21
N SER A 62 -2.44 -3.33 2.37
CA SER A 62 -1.40 -3.19 3.39
C SER A 62 -0.86 -4.53 3.86
N TYR A 63 0.18 -4.50 4.70
CA TYR A 63 0.74 -5.69 5.33
C TYR A 63 -0.27 -6.50 6.18
N ASP A 64 -1.37 -5.88 6.60
CA ASP A 64 -2.40 -6.48 7.48
C ASP A 64 -3.60 -7.03 6.69
N ASP A 65 -3.61 -6.85 5.37
CA ASP A 65 -4.68 -7.34 4.50
C ASP A 65 -4.40 -8.76 4.02
N ASP A 66 -5.49 -9.49 3.75
CA ASP A 66 -5.39 -10.76 3.06
C ASP A 66 -4.94 -10.59 1.58
N PRO A 67 -4.56 -11.67 0.88
CA PRO A 67 -4.11 -11.59 -0.51
C PRO A 67 -5.14 -11.01 -1.50
N PHE A 68 -6.44 -11.07 -1.17
CA PHE A 68 -7.47 -10.42 -1.99
C PHE A 68 -7.51 -8.92 -1.73
N GLY A 69 -7.37 -8.48 -0.47
CA GLY A 69 -7.28 -7.07 -0.08
C GLY A 69 -6.06 -6.37 -0.69
N SER A 70 -4.95 -7.09 -0.86
CA SER A 70 -3.71 -6.58 -1.45
C SER A 70 -3.58 -6.75 -2.97
N ALA A 71 -4.64 -7.14 -3.68
CA ALA A 71 -4.55 -7.31 -5.14
C ALA A 71 -4.41 -5.96 -5.88
N LEU A 72 -3.74 -5.97 -7.04
CA LEU A 72 -3.53 -4.79 -7.92
C LEU A 72 -4.82 -4.04 -8.29
N PHE A 73 -5.94 -4.75 -8.34
CA PHE A 73 -7.26 -4.21 -8.70
C PHE A 73 -8.14 -3.93 -7.48
N SER A 74 -7.63 -4.17 -6.27
CA SER A 74 -8.36 -3.91 -5.04
C SER A 74 -8.39 -2.42 -4.77
N GLN A 75 -9.60 -1.89 -4.79
CA GLN A 75 -9.92 -0.51 -4.46
C GLN A 75 -10.64 -0.49 -3.12
N GLY A 76 -9.99 0.08 -2.12
CA GLY A 76 -10.63 0.45 -0.87
C GLY A 76 -11.27 1.83 -1.01
N PHE A 77 -12.39 2.03 -0.33
CA PHE A 77 -12.92 3.36 -0.08
C PHE A 77 -12.88 3.58 1.41
N THR A 78 -12.18 4.62 1.82
CA THR A 78 -12.20 5.03 3.20
C THR A 78 -13.22 6.13 3.38
N TRP A 79 -14.07 5.92 4.38
CA TRP A 79 -15.01 6.89 4.93
C TRP A 79 -14.32 7.78 5.98
N GLU A 80 -13.01 7.61 6.13
CA GLU A 80 -12.19 8.41 7.02
C GLU A 80 -11.89 9.76 6.40
N ASP A 81 -11.87 10.77 7.27
CA ASP A 81 -11.45 12.11 6.92
C ASP A 81 -10.03 12.09 6.34
N VAL A 82 -9.73 12.99 5.40
CA VAL A 82 -8.39 13.14 4.78
C VAL A 82 -7.30 13.48 5.80
N THR A 83 -7.69 13.75 7.04
CA THR A 83 -6.81 13.94 8.20
C THR A 83 -6.37 12.65 8.88
N ALA A 84 -6.97 11.50 8.52
CA ALA A 84 -6.68 10.21 9.13
C ALA A 84 -5.25 9.72 8.88
N LYS A 85 -4.66 9.11 9.92
CA LYS A 85 -3.30 8.55 9.91
C LYS A 85 -3.32 7.17 10.54
N LYS A 86 -2.80 6.18 9.83
CA LYS A 86 -2.69 4.79 10.29
C LYS A 86 -1.33 4.21 9.91
N ALA A 87 -0.89 3.21 10.65
CA ALA A 87 0.33 2.46 10.31
C ALA A 87 0.22 1.75 8.94
N THR A 88 -1.02 1.41 8.52
CA THR A 88 -1.33 0.74 7.25
C THR A 88 -1.65 1.71 6.11
N LEU A 89 -1.49 3.03 6.30
CA LEU A 89 -1.91 4.05 5.33
C LEU A 89 -0.79 5.05 5.04
N GLY A 90 -0.39 5.13 3.78
CA GLY A 90 0.62 6.03 3.24
C GLY A 90 0.19 6.70 1.95
N PHE A 91 1.15 7.17 1.17
CA PHE A 91 0.94 7.81 -0.12
C PHE A 91 2.19 7.72 -0.98
N ARG A 92 2.02 7.98 -2.28
CA ARG A 92 3.11 8.08 -3.24
C ARG A 92 2.98 9.38 -4.02
N CYS A 93 4.11 10.01 -4.30
CA CYS A 93 4.13 11.22 -5.12
C CYS A 93 4.12 10.86 -6.59
N ALA A 94 3.25 11.50 -7.36
CA ALA A 94 3.29 11.53 -8.81
C ALA A 94 3.74 12.92 -9.27
N ARG A 95 4.42 12.99 -10.41
CA ARG A 95 4.79 14.25 -11.06
C ARG A 95 4.55 14.10 -12.55
N ASP A 96 4.00 15.14 -13.15
CA ASP A 96 3.93 15.26 -14.61
C ASP A 96 5.36 15.31 -15.20
N GLN A 97 5.46 14.93 -16.48
CA GLN A 97 6.72 14.88 -17.23
C GLN A 97 7.31 16.27 -17.47
#